data_AF-A0A072W2S5-F1
#
_entry.id   AF-A0A072W2S5-F1
#
_cell.length_a   1.000
_cell.length_b   1.000
_cell.length_c   1.000
_cell.angle_alpha   90.00
_cell.angle_beta   90.00
_cell.angle_gamma   90.00
#
_symmetry.space_group_name_H-M   'P 1'
#
loop_
_entity.id
_entity.type
_entity.pdbx_description
1 polymer ?
#
loop_
_entity_poly.entity_id
_entity_poly.type
_entity_poly.pdbx_seq_one_letter_code
_entity_poly.pdbx_strand_id
1 'polypeptide(L)'
;MGKRKGRENNDDRRKKKKKKTETTGSEQLRFFVNEFQSANDVQLSSIELESLKADSSILELSNSQNSRDTDLDVKLLGGDIKGAFGNCWRQVLCESEVVEGKIPPGSPSVLIVSPSALRSIHLLKGFRFMTKQCSAVKLFSKHIKLQEQISLLKNRVNIASGTPSRLLAHLTSFHFHYLDQ
;
A
#
# COMPACT_ATOMS: atom_id res chain seq x y z
N MET A 1 56.35 45.83 26.27
CA MET A 1 54.88 45.64 26.13
C MET A 1 54.59 45.41 24.65
N GLY A 2 53.92 44.40 24.13
CA GLY A 2 53.32 43.17 24.63
C GLY A 2 52.80 42.42 23.39
N LYS A 3 53.17 41.15 23.24
CA LYS A 3 52.72 40.24 22.16
C LYS A 3 51.18 40.15 22.14
N ARG A 4 50.54 40.30 20.98
CA ARG A 4 49.19 39.75 20.74
C ARG A 4 49.28 38.61 19.73
N LYS A 5 49.20 37.41 20.29
CA LYS A 5 49.05 36.12 19.60
C LYS A 5 47.74 36.12 18.82
N GLY A 6 47.81 35.82 17.53
CA GLY A 6 46.69 35.21 16.82
C GLY A 6 46.44 33.82 17.41
N ARG A 7 45.20 33.55 17.80
CA ARG A 7 44.71 32.20 18.11
C ARG A 7 43.50 31.94 17.24
N GLU A 8 43.62 30.83 16.52
CA GLU A 8 42.61 30.15 15.73
C GLU A 8 41.32 29.95 16.52
N ASN A 9 40.20 29.91 15.82
CA ASN A 9 39.07 29.02 16.13
C ASN A 9 38.30 28.77 14.83
N ASN A 10 38.75 27.78 14.07
CA ASN A 10 37.90 27.07 13.12
C ASN A 10 36.92 26.23 13.98
N ASP A 11 35.74 26.79 14.24
CA ASP A 11 34.66 26.08 14.91
C ASP A 11 34.05 25.09 13.91
N ASP A 12 34.66 23.91 13.90
CA ASP A 12 34.34 22.75 13.08
C ASP A 12 33.00 22.16 13.53
N ARG A 13 31.90 22.87 13.23
CA ARG A 13 30.54 22.34 13.39
C ARG A 13 30.30 21.27 12.33
N ARG A 14 30.88 20.09 12.54
CA ARG A 14 30.40 18.81 12.02
C ARG A 14 28.96 18.60 12.48
N LYS A 15 28.02 19.22 11.75
CA LYS A 15 26.64 18.76 11.69
C LYS A 15 26.72 17.32 11.17
N LYS A 16 26.69 16.34 12.07
CA LYS A 16 26.35 14.95 11.76
C LYS A 16 24.99 14.98 11.07
N LYS A 17 25.01 15.09 9.73
CA LYS A 17 23.88 14.76 8.87
C LYS A 17 23.58 13.30 9.21
N LYS A 18 22.56 13.05 10.04
CA LYS A 18 22.01 11.72 10.25
C LYS A 18 21.59 11.24 8.86
N LYS A 19 22.43 10.41 8.25
CA LYS A 19 22.12 9.69 7.02
C LYS A 19 20.96 8.78 7.41
N LYS A 20 19.74 9.14 6.98
CA LYS A 20 18.56 8.29 7.15
C LYS A 20 18.87 7.04 6.33
N THR A 21 19.23 5.96 7.01
CA THR A 21 19.41 4.66 6.38
C THR A 21 18.08 4.25 5.77
N GLU A 22 18.08 3.97 4.48
CA GLU A 22 16.93 3.39 3.78
C GLU A 22 16.64 2.03 4.42
N THR A 23 15.38 1.81 4.81
CA THR A 23 14.95 0.55 5.42
C THR A 23 14.72 -0.47 4.32
N THR A 24 15.52 -1.53 4.31
CA THR A 24 15.46 -2.60 3.30
C THR A 24 14.14 -3.36 3.33
N GLY A 25 13.74 -3.99 2.22
CA GLY A 25 12.54 -4.83 2.18
C GLY A 25 12.48 -5.92 3.27
N SER A 26 13.63 -6.49 3.66
CA SER A 26 13.71 -7.49 4.73
C SER A 26 13.46 -6.90 6.12
N GLU A 27 13.93 -5.68 6.39
CA GLU A 27 13.64 -4.98 7.64
C GLU A 27 12.16 -4.59 7.75
N GLN A 28 11.54 -4.16 6.64
CA GLN A 28 10.11 -3.86 6.59
C GLN A 28 9.26 -5.11 6.83
N LEU A 29 9.61 -6.23 6.19
CA LEU A 29 8.92 -7.50 6.39
C LEU A 29 9.03 -7.96 7.85
N ARG A 30 10.24 -7.91 8.43
CA ARG A 30 10.46 -8.28 9.83
C ARG A 30 9.62 -7.43 10.78
N PHE A 31 9.58 -6.12 10.54
CA PHE A 31 8.73 -5.22 11.32
C PHE A 31 7.26 -5.62 11.23
N PHE A 32 6.74 -5.81 10.00
CA PHE A 32 5.35 -6.21 9.79
C PHE A 32 4.99 -7.52 10.50
N VAL A 33 5.82 -8.55 10.35
CA VAL A 33 5.60 -9.87 10.97
C VAL A 33 5.59 -9.78 12.50
N ASN A 34 6.49 -8.98 13.08
CA ASN A 34 6.53 -8.79 14.54
C ASN A 34 5.27 -8.07 15.06
N GLU A 35 4.85 -6.99 14.38
CA GLU A 35 3.65 -6.26 14.76
C GLU A 35 2.39 -7.11 14.60
N PHE A 36 2.31 -7.91 13.53
CA PHE A 36 1.18 -8.81 13.30
C PHE A 36 1.06 -9.87 14.40
N GLN A 37 2.16 -10.55 14.73
CA GLN A 37 2.19 -11.57 15.79
C GLN A 37 1.84 -10.96 17.16
N SER A 38 2.41 -9.79 17.47
CA SER A 38 2.15 -9.10 18.74
C SER A 38 0.70 -8.62 18.85
N ALA A 39 0.11 -8.10 17.78
CA ALA A 39 -1.25 -7.57 17.79
C ALA A 39 -2.33 -8.65 17.87
N ASN A 40 -2.04 -9.86 17.38
CA ASN A 40 -2.99 -10.98 17.36
C ASN A 40 -2.69 -12.05 18.41
N ASP A 41 -1.61 -11.90 19.19
CA ASP A 41 -1.12 -12.91 20.15
C ASP A 41 -0.91 -14.29 19.52
N VAL A 42 -0.27 -14.30 18.35
CA VAL A 42 0.02 -15.53 17.58
C VAL A 42 1.50 -15.64 17.26
N GLN A 43 1.98 -16.86 17.06
CA GLN A 43 3.32 -17.13 16.51
C GLN A 43 3.18 -17.88 15.20
N LEU A 44 3.77 -17.32 14.13
CA LEU A 44 3.82 -17.97 12.83
C LEU A 44 4.83 -19.11 12.87
N SER A 45 4.45 -20.24 12.28
CA SER A 45 5.31 -21.39 12.11
C SER A 45 6.43 -21.12 11.10
N SER A 46 7.47 -21.96 11.10
CA SER A 46 8.56 -21.86 10.13
C SER A 46 8.08 -21.92 8.68
N ILE A 47 7.07 -22.77 8.39
CA ILE A 47 6.54 -22.94 7.03
C ILE A 47 5.72 -21.73 6.56
N GLU A 48 5.01 -21.06 7.47
CA GLU A 48 4.30 -19.81 7.15
C GLU A 48 5.29 -18.67 6.89
N LEU A 49 6.37 -18.60 7.68
CA LEU A 49 7.44 -17.62 7.48
C LEU A 49 8.21 -17.86 6.18
N GLU A 50 8.42 -19.11 5.77
CA GLU A 50 9.05 -19.45 4.48
C GLU A 50 8.25 -18.95 3.27
N SER A 51 6.93 -18.80 3.42
CA SER A 51 6.05 -18.24 2.38
C SER A 51 6.17 -16.72 2.27
N LEU A 52 6.58 -16.05 3.36
CA LEU A 52 6.77 -14.61 3.44
C LEU A 52 8.23 -14.26 3.12
N LYS A 53 8.57 -14.19 1.83
CA LYS A 53 9.91 -13.76 1.40
C LYS A 53 9.91 -12.27 1.07
N ALA A 54 10.96 -11.55 1.49
CA ALA A 54 11.05 -10.10 1.32
C ALA A 54 10.99 -9.66 -0.15
N ASP A 55 11.59 -10.45 -1.05
CA ASP A 55 11.65 -10.23 -2.50
C ASP A 55 10.30 -10.34 -3.22
N SER A 56 9.31 -11.01 -2.62
CA SER A 56 7.99 -11.26 -3.20
C SER A 56 6.86 -10.62 -2.40
N SER A 57 7.05 -10.38 -1.10
CA SER A 57 6.00 -9.88 -0.20
C SER A 57 6.08 -8.37 0.03
N ILE A 58 7.27 -7.77 -0.08
CA ILE A 58 7.47 -6.34 0.13
C ILE A 58 7.95 -5.71 -1.17
N LEU A 59 7.16 -4.78 -1.70
CA LEU A 59 7.53 -3.99 -2.86
C LEU A 59 8.42 -2.82 -2.42
N GLU A 60 9.67 -2.80 -2.87
CA GLU A 60 10.51 -1.61 -2.73
C GLU A 60 10.05 -0.52 -3.70
N LEU A 61 9.78 0.68 -3.16
CA LEU A 61 9.30 1.82 -3.92
C LEU A 61 10.48 2.64 -4.45
N SER A 62 10.35 3.14 -5.67
CA SER A 62 11.41 3.93 -6.30
C SER A 62 11.60 5.28 -5.58
N ASN A 63 12.69 5.38 -4.81
CA ASN A 63 13.21 6.56 -4.10
C ASN A 63 12.18 7.54 -3.48
N SER A 64 11.74 7.24 -2.25
CA SER A 64 11.15 8.25 -1.34
C SER A 64 12.15 9.34 -0.90
N GLN A 65 13.44 9.18 -1.21
CA GLN A 65 14.47 10.12 -0.84
C GLN A 65 14.59 11.21 -1.91
N ASN A 66 13.99 12.38 -1.65
CA ASN A 66 14.46 13.74 -2.01
C ASN A 66 13.35 14.72 -2.39
N SER A 67 12.12 14.25 -2.59
CA SER A 67 10.98 15.13 -2.89
C SER A 67 10.10 15.30 -1.63
N ARG A 68 9.73 16.53 -1.29
CA ARG A 68 8.57 16.78 -0.40
C ARG A 68 7.26 16.72 -1.20
N ASP A 69 7.33 16.25 -2.44
CA ASP A 69 6.24 16.27 -3.39
C ASP A 69 5.48 14.95 -3.34
N THR A 70 4.49 14.92 -2.47
CA THR A 70 3.62 13.75 -2.31
C THR A 70 2.81 13.39 -3.56
N ASP A 71 2.66 14.31 -4.54
CA ASP A 71 1.97 14.02 -5.80
C ASP A 71 2.88 13.25 -6.76
N LEU A 72 4.18 13.57 -6.76
CA LEU A 72 5.19 12.79 -7.50
C LEU A 72 5.27 11.35 -6.98
N ASP A 73 5.35 11.18 -5.65
CA ASP A 73 5.38 9.85 -5.03
C ASP A 73 4.17 8.98 -5.42
N VAL A 74 2.99 9.60 -5.49
CA VAL A 74 1.76 8.91 -5.91
C VAL A 74 1.79 8.51 -7.39
N LYS A 75 2.39 9.32 -8.26
CA LYS A 75 2.56 8.95 -9.67
C LYS A 75 3.53 7.79 -9.83
N LEU A 76 4.64 7.81 -9.09
CA LEU A 76 5.64 6.74 -9.10
C LEU A 76 5.08 5.41 -8.59
N LEU A 77 4.23 5.45 -7.56
CA LEU A 77 3.54 4.26 -7.03
C LEU A 77 2.79 3.47 -8.11
N GLY A 78 2.13 4.16 -9.05
CA GLY A 78 1.47 3.51 -10.18
C GLY A 78 2.45 2.80 -11.13
N GLY A 79 3.67 3.31 -11.26
CA GLY A 79 4.77 2.67 -11.99
C GLY A 79 5.34 1.47 -11.26
N ASP A 80 5.63 1.61 -9.96
CA ASP A 80 6.18 0.56 -9.11
C ASP A 80 5.25 -0.67 -9.09
N ILE A 81 3.94 -0.44 -8.92
CA ILE A 81 2.96 -1.52 -8.94
C ILE A 81 2.89 -2.20 -10.31
N LYS A 82 2.97 -1.45 -11.41
CA LYS A 82 3.05 -2.08 -12.75
C LYS A 82 4.28 -2.97 -12.87
N GLY A 83 5.42 -2.53 -12.37
CA GLY A 83 6.64 -3.31 -12.31
C GLY A 83 6.45 -4.63 -11.55
N ALA A 84 5.78 -4.56 -10.40
CA ALA A 84 5.49 -5.73 -9.57
C ALA A 84 4.62 -6.80 -10.27
N PHE A 85 3.67 -6.38 -11.12
CA PHE A 85 2.84 -7.30 -11.90
C PHE A 85 3.48 -7.77 -13.21
N GLY A 86 4.67 -7.27 -13.56
CA GLY A 86 5.41 -7.65 -14.77
C GLY A 86 4.58 -7.51 -16.05
N ASN A 87 4.77 -8.41 -17.02
CA ASN A 87 4.12 -8.32 -18.34
C ASN A 87 2.59 -8.48 -18.29
N CYS A 88 2.05 -9.03 -17.21
CA CYS A 88 0.61 -9.30 -17.05
C CYS A 88 -0.16 -8.13 -16.42
N TRP A 89 0.50 -7.01 -16.07
CA TRP A 89 -0.11 -5.91 -15.33
C TRP A 89 -1.40 -5.38 -16.00
N ARG A 90 -1.47 -5.34 -17.33
CA ARG A 90 -2.66 -4.84 -18.04
C ARG A 90 -3.86 -5.77 -17.89
N GLN A 91 -3.60 -7.07 -18.03
CA GLN A 91 -4.63 -8.10 -17.88
C GLN A 91 -5.19 -8.12 -16.46
N VAL A 92 -4.32 -7.97 -15.46
CA VAL A 92 -4.70 -8.02 -14.05
C VAL A 92 -5.37 -6.72 -13.59
N LEU A 93 -4.79 -5.57 -13.94
CA LEU A 93 -5.18 -4.27 -13.36
C LEU A 93 -6.20 -3.48 -14.20
N CYS A 94 -6.29 -3.71 -15.51
CA CYS A 94 -7.13 -2.90 -16.40
C CYS A 94 -8.36 -3.62 -16.94
N GLU A 95 -8.26 -4.92 -17.27
CA GLU A 95 -9.37 -5.64 -17.91
C GLU A 95 -10.61 -5.65 -17.02
N SER A 96 -11.76 -5.33 -17.61
CA SER A 96 -13.04 -5.22 -16.91
C SER A 96 -13.87 -6.50 -16.94
N GLU A 97 -13.56 -7.44 -17.84
CA GLU A 97 -14.39 -8.63 -18.04
C GLU A 97 -14.12 -9.68 -16.97
N VAL A 98 -15.19 -10.19 -16.36
CA VAL A 98 -15.12 -11.37 -15.49
C VAL A 98 -14.82 -12.56 -16.39
N VAL A 99 -13.61 -13.11 -16.33
CA VAL A 99 -13.34 -14.42 -16.96
C VAL A 99 -13.86 -15.47 -16.00
N GLU A 100 -14.98 -16.09 -16.36
CA GLU A 100 -15.66 -17.12 -15.58
C GLU A 100 -14.65 -18.22 -15.16
N GLY A 101 -14.58 -18.51 -13.86
CA GLY A 101 -13.65 -19.50 -13.29
C GLY A 101 -12.21 -19.03 -13.02
N LYS A 102 -11.81 -17.78 -13.33
CA LYS A 102 -10.44 -17.29 -13.04
C LYS A 102 -10.34 -16.35 -11.83
N ILE A 103 -11.26 -15.40 -11.67
CA ILE A 103 -11.20 -14.40 -10.59
C ILE A 103 -12.60 -14.25 -9.98
N PRO A 104 -12.78 -14.51 -8.67
CA PRO A 104 -14.06 -14.34 -8.03
C PRO A 104 -14.48 -12.85 -8.03
N PRO A 105 -15.79 -12.55 -8.09
CA PRO A 105 -16.27 -11.18 -7.90
C PRO A 105 -15.81 -10.63 -6.55
N GLY A 106 -15.54 -9.33 -6.50
CA GLY A 106 -15.12 -8.66 -5.27
C GLY A 106 -13.70 -8.99 -4.79
N SER A 107 -12.88 -9.61 -5.64
CA SER A 107 -11.48 -9.98 -5.35
C SER A 107 -10.48 -9.02 -6.02
N PRO A 108 -10.16 -7.87 -5.39
CA PRO A 108 -9.20 -6.91 -5.94
C PRO A 108 -7.79 -7.47 -5.98
N SER A 109 -7.09 -7.26 -7.10
CA SER A 109 -5.65 -7.51 -7.21
C SER A 109 -4.82 -6.47 -6.45
N VAL A 110 -5.34 -5.26 -6.28
CA VAL A 110 -4.72 -4.20 -5.48
C VAL A 110 -5.73 -3.63 -4.49
N LEU A 111 -5.43 -3.73 -3.20
CA LEU A 111 -6.21 -3.14 -2.12
C LEU A 111 -5.40 -2.05 -1.40
N ILE A 112 -5.86 -0.80 -1.51
CA ILE A 112 -5.22 0.35 -0.85
C ILE A 112 -5.95 0.64 0.46
N VAL A 113 -5.30 0.37 1.58
CA VAL A 113 -5.82 0.64 2.92
C VAL A 113 -5.18 1.92 3.48
N SER A 114 -6.01 2.86 3.93
CA SER A 114 -5.52 4.07 4.60
C SER A 114 -6.45 4.47 5.75
N PRO A 115 -5.93 5.01 6.88
CA PRO A 115 -6.80 5.54 7.93
C PRO A 115 -7.63 6.75 7.47
N SER A 116 -7.22 7.44 6.40
CA SER A 116 -7.91 8.62 5.86
C SER A 116 -8.50 8.35 4.49
N ALA A 117 -9.81 8.57 4.33
CA ALA A 117 -10.48 8.50 3.03
C ALA A 117 -9.90 9.48 2.01
N LEU A 118 -9.47 10.67 2.45
CA LEU A 118 -8.81 11.64 1.56
C LEU A 118 -7.47 11.11 1.07
N ARG A 119 -6.71 10.43 1.95
CA ARG A 119 -5.44 9.83 1.56
C ARG A 119 -5.64 8.63 0.64
N SER A 120 -6.63 7.77 0.88
CA SER A 120 -7.06 6.71 -0.03
C SER A 120 -7.37 7.25 -1.44
N ILE A 121 -8.15 8.33 -1.53
CA ILE A 121 -8.46 8.99 -2.81
C ILE A 121 -7.20 9.57 -3.45
N HIS A 122 -6.31 10.17 -2.66
CA HIS A 122 -5.06 10.72 -3.16
C HIS A 122 -4.17 9.63 -3.77
N LEU A 123 -3.98 8.50 -3.08
CA LEU A 123 -3.23 7.35 -3.58
C LEU A 123 -3.85 6.77 -4.86
N LEU A 124 -5.18 6.69 -4.94
CA LEU A 124 -5.89 6.24 -6.15
C LEU A 124 -5.58 7.10 -7.38
N LYS A 125 -5.18 8.37 -7.24
CA LYS A 125 -4.78 9.20 -8.39
C LYS A 125 -3.58 8.63 -9.13
N GLY A 126 -2.67 7.94 -8.43
CA GLY A 126 -1.53 7.23 -9.03
C GLY A 126 -1.94 6.11 -9.98
N PHE A 127 -3.13 5.56 -9.77
CA PHE A 127 -3.69 4.45 -10.54
C PHE A 127 -4.64 4.92 -11.66
N ARG A 128 -4.83 6.23 -11.83
CA ARG A 128 -5.85 6.80 -12.74
C ARG A 128 -5.77 6.27 -14.17
N PHE A 129 -4.57 5.92 -14.65
CA PHE A 129 -4.40 5.32 -15.98
C PHE A 129 -4.97 3.90 -16.07
N MET A 130 -4.89 3.12 -15.00
CA MET A 130 -5.38 1.74 -14.92
C MET A 130 -6.88 1.70 -14.65
N THR A 131 -7.38 2.64 -13.85
CA THR A 131 -8.80 2.71 -13.47
C THR A 131 -9.71 3.31 -14.54
N LYS A 132 -9.22 3.55 -15.77
CA LYS A 132 -10.06 4.06 -16.88
C LYS A 132 -10.95 2.98 -17.47
N GLN A 133 -10.46 1.74 -17.52
CA GLN A 133 -11.16 0.61 -18.13
C GLN A 133 -12.00 -0.13 -17.08
N CYS A 134 -11.44 -0.41 -15.91
CA CYS A 134 -12.16 -0.92 -14.74
C CYS A 134 -12.11 0.12 -13.62
N SER A 135 -13.25 0.70 -13.25
CA SER A 135 -13.31 1.70 -12.19
C SER A 135 -12.87 1.12 -10.85
N ALA A 136 -12.06 1.87 -10.09
CA ALA A 136 -11.68 1.46 -8.75
C ALA A 136 -12.86 1.60 -7.77
N VAL A 137 -13.05 0.59 -6.93
CA VAL A 137 -14.09 0.62 -5.89
C VAL A 137 -13.59 1.37 -4.66
N LYS A 138 -14.40 2.32 -4.19
CA LYS A 138 -14.12 3.18 -3.04
C LYS A 138 -14.92 2.70 -1.83
N LEU A 139 -14.23 2.06 -0.90
CA LEU A 139 -14.77 1.44 0.31
C LEU A 139 -14.63 2.40 1.50
N PHE A 140 -15.25 3.58 1.43
CA PHE A 140 -15.32 4.55 2.54
C PHE A 140 -16.69 5.26 2.61
N SER A 141 -16.99 5.83 3.78
CA SER A 141 -18.34 6.06 4.30
C SER A 141 -19.11 7.30 3.82
N LYS A 142 -18.52 8.20 3.03
CA LYS A 142 -19.08 9.57 2.99
C LYS A 142 -20.40 9.73 2.24
N HIS A 143 -20.68 8.93 1.20
CA HIS A 143 -21.87 9.13 0.34
C HIS A 143 -22.50 7.86 -0.26
N ILE A 144 -21.96 6.66 -0.01
CA ILE A 144 -22.46 5.40 -0.61
C ILE A 144 -22.87 4.47 0.53
N LYS A 145 -24.07 3.89 0.42
CA LYS A 145 -24.57 2.91 1.40
C LYS A 145 -23.77 1.61 1.30
N LEU A 146 -23.69 0.87 2.40
CA LEU A 146 -22.97 -0.41 2.43
C LEU A 146 -23.50 -1.38 1.37
N GLN A 147 -24.83 -1.46 1.21
CA GLN A 147 -25.50 -2.33 0.25
C GLN A 147 -25.19 -1.97 -1.22
N GLU A 148 -25.08 -0.68 -1.52
CA GLU A 148 -24.67 -0.22 -2.86
C GLU A 148 -23.21 -0.59 -3.13
N GLN A 149 -22.33 -0.47 -2.14
CA GLN A 149 -20.95 -0.92 -2.26
C GLN A 149 -20.85 -2.45 -2.46
N ILE A 150 -21.65 -3.24 -1.75
CA ILE A 150 -21.72 -4.71 -1.94
C ILE A 150 -22.15 -5.02 -3.37
N SER A 151 -23.09 -4.26 -3.93
CA SER A 151 -23.56 -4.43 -5.30
C SER A 151 -22.45 -4.14 -6.33
N LEU A 152 -21.59 -3.16 -6.08
CA LEU A 152 -20.41 -2.89 -6.90
C LEU A 152 -19.38 -4.04 -6.83
N LEU A 153 -19.25 -4.68 -5.67
CA LEU A 153 -18.35 -5.81 -5.46
C LEU A 153 -18.85 -7.12 -6.10
N LYS A 154 -20.10 -7.18 -6.60
CA LYS A 154 -20.58 -8.32 -7.41
C LYS A 154 -19.96 -8.36 -8.81
N ASN A 155 -19.38 -7.25 -9.26
CA ASN A 155 -18.67 -7.18 -10.54
C ASN A 155 -17.16 -7.43 -10.34
N ARG A 156 -16.41 -7.54 -11.45
CA ARG A 156 -14.95 -7.55 -11.42
C ARG A 156 -14.44 -6.24 -10.82
N VAL A 157 -13.55 -6.36 -9.84
CA VAL A 157 -12.87 -5.23 -9.21
C VAL A 157 -11.39 -5.53 -9.25
N ASN A 158 -10.62 -4.73 -9.99
CA ASN A 158 -9.16 -4.93 -10.04
C ASN A 158 -8.46 -4.14 -8.93
N ILE A 159 -8.96 -2.94 -8.64
CA ILE A 159 -8.39 -2.02 -7.65
C ILE A 159 -9.49 -1.56 -6.70
N ALA A 160 -9.26 -1.73 -5.40
CA ALA A 160 -10.12 -1.21 -4.35
C ALA A 160 -9.33 -0.30 -3.40
N SER A 161 -9.99 0.68 -2.80
CA SER A 161 -9.38 1.51 -1.76
C SER A 161 -10.38 1.88 -0.68
N GLY A 162 -9.96 1.79 0.58
CA GLY A 162 -10.85 2.01 1.71
C GLY A 162 -10.14 2.37 3.01
N THR A 163 -10.96 2.56 4.04
CA THR A 163 -10.50 2.68 5.43
C THR A 163 -10.68 1.36 6.17
N PRO A 164 -9.83 1.03 7.17
CA PRO A 164 -9.92 -0.23 7.90
C PRO A 164 -11.33 -0.53 8.41
N SER A 165 -11.98 0.43 9.06
CA SER A 165 -13.33 0.27 9.62
C SER A 165 -14.38 -0.10 8.56
N ARG A 166 -14.27 0.45 7.34
CA ARG A 166 -15.24 0.18 6.28
C ARG A 166 -14.93 -1.14 5.57
N LEU A 167 -13.65 -1.48 5.39
CA LEU A 167 -13.24 -2.78 4.87
C LEU A 167 -13.71 -3.92 5.76
N LEU A 168 -13.56 -3.76 7.08
CA LEU A 168 -14.04 -4.75 8.05
C LEU A 168 -15.57 -4.94 7.94
N ALA A 169 -16.34 -3.86 7.82
CA ALA A 169 -17.79 -3.95 7.62
C ALA A 169 -18.19 -4.70 6.34
N HIS A 170 -17.37 -4.63 5.29
CA HIS A 170 -17.56 -5.45 4.09
C HIS A 170 -17.24 -6.91 4.35
N LEU A 171 -16.07 -7.21 4.92
CA LEU A 171 -15.66 -8.60 5.21
C LEU A 171 -16.66 -9.32 6.11
N THR A 172 -17.16 -8.65 7.16
CA THR A 172 -18.19 -9.22 8.04
C THR A 172 -19.50 -9.44 7.28
N SER A 173 -19.94 -8.48 6.47
CA SER A 173 -21.17 -8.63 5.67
C SER A 173 -21.09 -9.74 4.61
N PHE A 174 -19.91 -9.95 3.99
CA PHE A 174 -19.69 -11.05 3.05
C PHE A 174 -19.73 -12.41 3.73
N HIS A 175 -19.19 -12.51 4.94
CA HIS A 175 -19.23 -13.75 5.73
C HIS A 175 -20.66 -14.18 6.07
N PHE A 176 -21.55 -13.25 6.44
CA PHE A 176 -22.95 -13.57 6.70
C PHE A 176 -23.72 -13.98 5.44
N HIS A 177 -23.46 -13.34 4.28
CA HIS A 177 -24.20 -13.65 3.05
C HIS A 177 -23.81 -14.97 2.37
N TYR A 178 -22.65 -15.54 2.69
CA TYR A 178 -22.18 -16.81 2.10
C TYR A 178 -22.55 -18.05 2.96
N LEU A 179 -23.01 -17.85 4.20
CA LEU A 179 -23.51 -18.93 5.07
C LEU A 179 -25.03 -19.13 4.98
N ASP A 180 -25.76 -18.20 4.35
CA ASP A 180 -27.21 -18.25 4.14
C ASP A 180 -27.63 -18.70 2.71
N GLN A 181 -26.70 -19.30 1.94
CA GLN A 181 -26.95 -19.96 0.65
C GLN A 181 -26.51 -21.42 0.71
#